data_AF-A0A381PJV9-F1
#
_entry.id   AF-A0A381PJV9-F1
#
_cell.length_a   1.000
_cell.length_b   1.000
_cell.length_c   1.000
_cell.angle_alpha   90.00
_cell.angle_beta   90.00
_cell.angle_gamma   90.00
#
_symmetry.space_group_name_H-M   'P 1'
#
loop_
_entity.id
_entity.type
_entity.pdbx_description
1 polymer ?
#
loop_
_entity_poly.entity_id
_entity_poly.type
_entity_poly.pdbx_seq_one_letter_code
_entity_poly.pdbx_strand_id
1 'polypeptide(L)' 'MPHKLRMFKIMFLWVTLFYLLLLSSCSTEPQYIFFKTGVRDQLQERAIKHCFGDFKVLQEEEFGPYTRASLECKE' A
#
# COMPACT_ATOMS: atom_id res chain seq x y z
N MET A 1 2.36 -48.16 3.43
CA MET A 1 2.61 -47.03 2.50
C MET A 1 1.66 -45.81 2.58
N PRO A 2 0.52 -45.77 3.30
CA PRO A 2 -0.36 -44.59 3.29
C PRO A 2 0.09 -43.43 4.19
N HIS A 3 0.90 -43.71 5.22
CA HIS A 3 1.30 -42.71 6.23
C HIS A 3 2.29 -41.67 5.68
N LYS A 4 3.22 -42.09 4.81
CA LYS A 4 4.19 -41.17 4.17
C LYS A 4 3.51 -40.20 3.21
N LEU A 5 2.48 -40.65 2.48
CA LEU A 5 1.68 -39.80 1.61
C LEU A 5 0.90 -38.74 2.39
N ARG A 6 0.39 -39.11 3.58
CA ARG A 6 -0.35 -38.19 4.46
C ARG A 6 0.55 -37.10 5.04
N MET A 7 1.77 -37.45 5.45
CA MET A 7 2.76 -36.49 5.94
C MET A 7 3.19 -35.51 4.85
N PHE A 8 3.39 -36.00 3.62
CA PHE A 8 3.73 -35.16 2.47
C PHE A 8 2.64 -34.13 2.15
N LYS A 9 1.36 -34.54 2.21
CA LYS A 9 0.22 -33.62 2.02
C LYS A 9 0.16 -32.53 3.09
N ILE A 10 0.40 -32.87 4.35
CA ILE A 10 0.41 -31.90 5.45
C ILE A 10 1.55 -30.90 5.27
N MET A 11 2.76 -31.39 4.96
CA MET A 11 3.92 -30.54 4.72
C MET A 11 3.69 -29.58 3.54
N PHE A 12 3.13 -30.08 2.43
CA PHE A 12 2.80 -29.27 1.27
C PHE A 12 1.80 -28.16 1.62
N LEU A 13 0.76 -28.49 2.39
CA LEU A 13 -0.26 -27.54 2.83
C LEU A 13 0.34 -26.40 3.69
N TRP A 14 1.24 -26.74 4.61
CA TRP A 14 1.92 -25.76 5.46
C TRP A 14 2.86 -24.85 4.67
N VAL A 15 3.60 -25.41 3.70
CA VAL A 15 4.48 -24.62 2.82
C VAL A 15 3.66 -23.64 1.97
N THR A 16 2.52 -24.08 1.43
CA THR A 16 1.64 -23.19 0.66
C THR A 16 1.02 -22.10 1.52
N LEU A 17 0.66 -22.40 2.78
CA LEU A 17 0.08 -21.41 3.70
C LEU A 17 1.11 -20.35 4.09
N PHE A 18 2.35 -20.79 4.35
CA PHE A 18 3.46 -19.89 4.65
C PHE A 18 3.82 -19.01 3.46
N TYR A 19 3.79 -19.56 2.24
CA TYR A 19 4.01 -18.80 1.01
C TYR A 19 2.94 -17.72 0.79
N LEU A 20 1.67 -18.03 1.08
CA LEU A 20 0.58 -17.05 1.02
C LEU A 20 0.74 -15.92 2.04
N LEU A 21 1.20 -16.23 3.25
CA LEU A 21 1.47 -15.23 4.29
C LEU A 21 2.59 -14.26 3.88
N LEU A 22 3.63 -14.75 3.19
CA LEU A 22 4.71 -13.90 2.70
C LEU A 22 4.24 -12.94 1.60
N LEU A 23 3.32 -13.37 0.73
CA LEU A 23 2.70 -12.52 -0.28
C LEU A 23 1.79 -11.45 0.32
N SER A 24 1.25 -11.65 1.53
CA SER A 24 0.48 -10.63 2.25
C SER A 24 1.34 -9.59 2.97
N SER A 25 2.64 -9.52 2.68
CA SER A 25 3.47 -8.37 3.07
C SER A 25 2.97 -7.15 2.29
N CYS A 26 1.96 -6.49 2.84
CA CYS A 26 1.36 -5.27 2.36
C CYS A 26 2.42 -4.17 2.45
N SER A 27 3.27 -4.09 1.43
CA SER A 27 4.01 -2.87 1.16
C SER A 27 2.96 -1.88 0.67
N THR A 28 2.45 -1.04 1.57
CA THR A 28 1.70 0.16 1.19
C THR A 28 2.68 1.06 0.46
N GLU A 29 2.79 0.85 -0.86
CA GLU A 29 3.52 1.75 -1.72
C GLU A 29 2.99 3.18 -1.46
N PRO A 30 3.88 4.16 -1.27
CA PRO A 30 3.48 5.53 -1.04
C PRO A 30 2.55 5.98 -2.17
N GLN A 31 1.39 6.51 -1.79
CA GLN A 31 0.39 6.96 -2.74
C GLN A 31 0.73 8.38 -3.15
N TYR A 32 0.77 8.69 -4.45
CA TYR A 32 1.17 10.02 -4.92
C TYR A 32 -0.01 10.78 -5.50
N ILE A 33 -0.11 12.06 -5.15
CA ILE A 33 -1.02 13.00 -5.79
C ILE A 33 -0.26 14.25 -6.26
N PHE A 34 -0.78 14.89 -7.30
CA PHE A 34 -0.29 16.17 -7.78
C PHE A 34 -1.32 17.26 -7.52
N PHE A 35 -0.86 18.45 -7.18
CA PHE A 35 -1.68 19.65 -7.06
C PHE A 35 -0.89 20.89 -7.52
N LYS A 36 -1.56 22.01 -7.76
CA LYS A 36 -0.88 23.23 -8.21
C LYS A 36 -0.08 23.84 -7.06
N THR A 37 1.18 24.21 -7.30
CA THR A 37 2.06 24.80 -6.29
C THR A 37 1.41 26.06 -5.70
N GLY A 38 1.42 26.17 -4.37
CA GLY A 38 0.79 27.28 -3.63
C GLY A 38 -0.73 27.16 -3.40
N VAL A 39 -1.40 26.14 -3.95
CA VAL A 39 -2.85 25.92 -3.75
C VAL A 39 -3.09 24.75 -2.79
N ARG A 40 -2.91 25.00 -1.49
CA ARG A 40 -3.01 23.93 -0.45
C ARG A 40 -4.40 23.29 -0.36
N ASP A 41 -5.47 24.02 -0.66
CA ASP A 41 -6.83 23.46 -0.61
C ASP A 41 -6.99 22.25 -1.57
N GLN A 42 -6.28 22.29 -2.72
CA GLN A 42 -6.27 21.16 -3.66
C GLN A 42 -5.58 19.92 -3.10
N LEU A 43 -4.56 20.08 -2.22
CA LEU A 43 -3.94 18.94 -1.57
C LEU A 43 -4.99 18.18 -0.76
N GLN A 44 -5.71 18.90 0.12
CA GLN A 44 -6.64 18.26 1.05
C GLN A 44 -7.81 17.60 0.31
N GLU A 45 -8.43 18.30 -0.64
CA GLU A 45 -9.53 17.76 -1.44
C GLU A 45 -9.12 16.49 -2.20
N ARG A 46 -7.95 16.52 -2.86
CA ARG A 46 -7.46 15.38 -3.65
C ARG A 46 -7.00 14.23 -2.76
N ALA A 47 -6.37 14.51 -1.62
CA ALA A 47 -5.90 13.49 -0.70
C ALA A 47 -7.06 12.72 -0.05
N ILE A 48 -8.12 13.41 0.39
CA ILE A 48 -9.33 12.76 0.92
C ILE A 48 -9.99 11.91 -0.16
N LYS A 49 -10.12 12.45 -1.38
CA LYS A 49 -10.70 11.70 -2.50
C LYS A 49 -9.88 10.47 -2.89
N HIS A 50 -8.56 10.55 -2.79
CA HIS A 50 -7.66 9.45 -3.12
C HIS A 50 -7.65 8.37 -2.03
N CYS A 51 -7.58 8.77 -0.76
CA CYS A 51 -7.52 7.84 0.37
C CYS A 51 -8.89 7.37 0.86
N PHE A 52 -9.99 7.96 0.37
CA PHE A 52 -11.35 7.71 0.86
C PHE A 52 -11.51 7.88 2.38
N GLY A 53 -10.72 8.77 2.98
CA GLY A 53 -10.64 8.91 4.42
C GLY A 53 -9.47 9.77 4.88
N ASP A 54 -8.98 9.48 6.08
CA ASP A 54 -7.86 10.19 6.66
C ASP A 54 -6.55 9.85 5.95
N PHE A 55 -5.66 10.84 5.92
CA PHE A 55 -4.36 10.71 5.26
C PHE A 55 -3.29 11.43 6.05
N LYS A 56 -2.04 11.06 5.78
CA LYS A 56 -0.85 11.73 6.27
C LYS A 56 0.06 12.05 5.09
N VAL A 57 0.51 13.29 5.01
CA VAL A 57 1.51 13.70 4.02
C VAL A 57 2.88 13.28 4.53
N LEU A 58 3.61 12.51 3.72
CA LEU A 58 4.95 12.02 4.04
C LEU A 58 6.03 12.96 3.48
N GLN A 59 5.89 13.34 2.20
CA GLN A 59 6.88 14.16 1.51
C GLN A 59 6.21 14.99 0.43
N GLU A 60 6.75 16.18 0.16
CA GLU A 60 6.33 17.04 -0.95
C GLU A 60 7.54 17.42 -1.79
N GLU A 61 7.36 17.42 -3.11
CA GLU A 61 8.40 17.78 -4.06
C GLU A 61 7.81 18.66 -5.16
N GLU A 62 8.45 19.79 -5.43
CA GLU A 62 8.00 20.75 -6.44
C GLU A 62 8.50 20.36 -7.84
N PHE A 63 7.55 20.30 -8.77
CA PHE A 63 7.76 20.02 -10.18
C PHE A 63 7.17 21.17 -11.01
N GLY A 64 7.91 22.27 -11.06
CA GLY A 64 7.51 23.48 -11.77
C GLY A 64 6.19 24.06 -11.22
N PRO A 65 5.11 24.16 -12.02
CA PRO A 65 3.83 24.70 -11.56
C PRO A 65 3.02 23.73 -10.67
N TYR A 66 3.51 22.52 -10.44
CA TYR A 66 2.83 21.50 -9.64
C TYR A 66 3.71 21.03 -8.48
N THR A 67 3.09 20.54 -7.42
CA THR A 67 3.73 19.86 -6.30
C THR A 67 3.22 18.42 -6.26
N ARG A 68 4.13 17.46 -6.12
CA ARG A 68 3.83 16.05 -5.86
C ARG A 68 3.86 15.83 -4.36
N ALA A 69 2.76 15.32 -3.79
CA ALA A 69 2.73 14.86 -2.41
C ALA A 69 2.69 13.33 -2.36
N SER A 70 3.58 12.76 -1.56
CA SER A 70 3.53 11.37 -1.11
C SER A 70 2.63 11.27 0.11
N LEU A 71 1.67 10.36 0.07
CA LEU A 71 0.63 10.17 1.06
C LEU A 71 0.70 8.74 1.63
N GLU A 72 0.39 8.67 2.92
CA GLU A 72 0.01 7.46 3.63
C GLU A 72 -1.50 7.57 3.92
N CYS A 73 -2.30 6.71 3.29
CA CYS A 73 -3.72 6.60 3.59
C CYS A 73 -3.89 5.80 4.88
N LYS A 74 -4.70 6.32 5.82
CA LYS A 74 -5.01 5.60 7.05
C LYS A 74 -6.25 4.74 6.80
N GLU A 75 -6.16 3.45 7.17
CA GLU A 75 -7.31 2.53 7.17
C GLU A 75 -8.38 2.94 8.19
#